data_AF-A0A133ZLS5-F1
#
_entry.id   AF-A0A133ZLS5-F1
#
_cell.length_a   1.000
_cell.length_b   1.000
_cell.length_c   1.000
_cell.angle_alpha   90.00
_cell.angle_beta   90.00
_cell.angle_gamma   90.00
#
_symmetry.space_group_name_H-M   'P 1'
#
loop_
_entity.id
_entity.type
_entity.pdbx_description
1 polymer ?
#
loop_
_entity_poly.entity_id
_entity_poly.type
_entity_poly.pdbx_seq_one_letter_code
_entity_poly.pdbx_strand_id
1 'polypeptide(L)'
;MRDINLDKVNKIRESMLDTVKSPSLTHEQKVATMANHADSLLEVLDLPEGLDELLNADIDRQCICDLFEGHAPLRPRYIIPDYAKFMREGSKFLQLDPPKDLYEALNSLLIFYRHVPSVTNFPVYVGQLDELLDPFVQDMDRDLAKKMIKLFFINMDRTILDSFSHANIGPKDTLAGRIILEVEAELEQAVPNITLKYDPEVTSDEFALMAINTALHSAKPSFANHKMFCSELGEKYVIASCYNGLLLGGGSYTLARMILGNIAKRAKNIEDFKTNTLPYVMDIMARYMDERIKFEVEESGFFENNFLAKEGFISRERFSAMFGLVGLAEAVNILLEKEGIEGRYGHSEVADKLAVEIMDIIDDFNKNHFNKYCEGTNGHFLLHAQVGIASDVKVSPGTRIPIGEEPTNLLDHLKHCAKFHKYFPSGTGDIFPIDLTVHKNHEYVLDIIKGAMKENIRYLSFYSSDSDVIRITGYLVKRSEIEKLEKGESVLQDTTALGMGAKHNGKILERKVR
;
A
#
# COMPACT_ATOMS: atom_id res chain seq x y z
N MET A 1 -24.67 -19.73 2.96
CA MET A 1 -24.61 -18.57 3.86
C MET A 1 -24.93 -19.03 5.27
N ARG A 2 -24.08 -18.67 6.23
CA ARG A 2 -24.31 -18.93 7.66
C ARG A 2 -25.35 -17.95 8.20
N ASP A 3 -26.00 -18.31 9.31
CA ASP A 3 -26.96 -17.43 9.97
C ASP A 3 -26.26 -16.22 10.59
N ILE A 4 -26.92 -15.05 10.53
CA ILE A 4 -26.47 -13.81 11.17
C ILE A 4 -27.37 -13.48 12.36
N ASN A 5 -26.76 -13.12 13.49
CA ASN A 5 -27.50 -12.73 14.70
C ASN A 5 -28.29 -11.42 14.46
N LEU A 6 -29.55 -11.38 14.89
CA LEU A 6 -30.43 -10.22 14.85
C LEU A 6 -29.82 -8.96 15.51
N ASP A 7 -29.05 -9.11 16.59
CA ASP A 7 -28.37 -8.00 17.23
C ASP A 7 -27.32 -7.37 16.29
N LYS A 8 -26.57 -8.19 15.56
CA LYS A 8 -25.60 -7.73 14.55
C LYS A 8 -26.34 -7.02 13.41
N VAL A 9 -27.45 -7.59 12.94
CA VAL A 9 -28.30 -6.95 11.91
C VAL A 9 -28.78 -5.57 12.35
N ASN A 10 -29.28 -5.43 13.58
CA ASN A 10 -29.77 -4.14 14.07
C ASN A 10 -28.64 -3.12 14.23
N LYS A 11 -27.46 -3.50 14.72
CA LYS A 11 -26.28 -2.62 14.77
C LYS A 11 -25.87 -2.11 13.38
N ILE A 12 -25.89 -2.99 12.37
CA ILE A 12 -25.59 -2.60 10.99
C ILE A 12 -26.65 -1.64 10.46
N ARG A 13 -27.94 -1.87 10.75
CA ARG A 13 -29.03 -0.96 10.35
C ARG A 13 -28.89 0.43 10.96
N GLU A 14 -28.48 0.53 12.22
CA GLU A 14 -28.16 1.80 12.88
C GLU A 14 -26.99 2.49 12.18
N SER A 15 -25.91 1.75 11.90
CA SER A 15 -24.72 2.27 11.19
C SER A 15 -25.05 2.75 9.76
N MET A 16 -25.95 2.08 9.05
CA MET A 16 -26.49 2.52 7.78
C MET A 16 -27.26 3.84 7.92
N LEU A 17 -28.10 3.97 8.94
CA LEU A 17 -28.86 5.20 9.19
C LEU A 17 -27.93 6.38 9.54
N ASP A 18 -26.88 6.13 10.31
CA ASP A 18 -25.86 7.13 10.65
C ASP A 18 -25.09 7.58 9.41
N THR A 19 -24.78 6.66 8.51
CA THR A 19 -24.17 6.96 7.20
C THR A 19 -25.06 7.90 6.38
N VAL A 20 -26.36 7.60 6.30
CA VAL A 20 -27.35 8.45 5.58
C VAL A 20 -27.42 9.84 6.20
N LYS A 21 -27.48 9.93 7.52
CA LYS A 21 -27.60 11.18 8.28
C LYS A 21 -26.29 11.96 8.40
N SER A 22 -25.15 11.37 8.03
CA SER A 22 -23.84 11.99 8.22
C SER A 22 -23.77 13.35 7.50
N PRO A 23 -23.39 14.43 8.19
CA PRO A 23 -23.15 15.73 7.58
C PRO A 23 -21.73 15.87 7.01
N SER A 24 -20.81 14.96 7.38
CA SER A 24 -19.39 15.04 6.99
C SER A 24 -19.06 14.23 5.73
N LEU A 25 -19.87 13.22 5.38
CA LEU A 25 -19.65 12.38 4.20
C LEU A 25 -20.24 12.99 2.93
N THR A 26 -19.48 12.94 1.84
CA THR A 26 -19.95 13.26 0.48
C THR A 26 -20.95 12.21 -0.04
N HIS A 27 -21.58 12.48 -1.19
CA HIS A 27 -22.51 11.52 -1.80
C HIS A 27 -21.82 10.18 -2.11
N GLU A 28 -20.66 10.23 -2.75
CA GLU A 28 -19.87 9.06 -3.16
C GLU A 28 -19.41 8.26 -1.93
N GLN A 29 -18.92 8.93 -0.89
CA GLN A 29 -18.54 8.30 0.37
C GLN A 29 -19.73 7.59 1.05
N LYS A 30 -20.91 8.21 1.04
CA LYS A 30 -22.14 7.57 1.57
C LYS A 30 -22.49 6.31 0.79
N VAL A 31 -22.47 6.37 -0.54
CA VAL A 31 -22.79 5.21 -1.40
C VAL A 31 -21.80 4.06 -1.17
N ALA A 32 -20.50 4.36 -1.13
CA ALA A 32 -19.46 3.37 -0.86
C ALA A 32 -19.62 2.73 0.54
N THR A 33 -19.83 3.56 1.55
CA THR A 33 -20.02 3.10 2.95
C THR A 33 -21.27 2.22 3.09
N MET A 34 -22.37 2.59 2.41
CA MET A 34 -23.58 1.78 2.38
C MET A 34 -23.36 0.40 1.72
N ALA A 35 -22.55 0.32 0.67
CA ALA A 35 -22.18 -0.94 0.06
C ALA A 35 -21.39 -1.85 1.03
N ASN A 36 -20.46 -1.28 1.79
CA ASN A 36 -19.70 -2.01 2.81
C ASN A 36 -20.61 -2.53 3.94
N HIS A 37 -21.58 -1.73 4.37
CA HIS A 37 -22.57 -2.19 5.36
C HIS A 37 -23.42 -3.34 4.81
N ALA A 38 -23.81 -3.30 3.54
CA ALA A 38 -24.58 -4.37 2.91
C ALA A 38 -23.76 -5.67 2.80
N ASP A 39 -22.48 -5.56 2.42
CA ASP A 39 -21.53 -6.67 2.41
C ASP A 39 -21.37 -7.31 3.80
N SER A 40 -21.27 -6.49 4.86
CA SER A 40 -21.12 -6.98 6.25
C SER A 40 -22.28 -7.86 6.77
N LEU A 41 -23.42 -7.88 6.07
CA LEU A 41 -24.56 -8.75 6.35
C LEU A 41 -24.44 -10.15 5.74
N LEU A 42 -23.48 -10.37 4.84
CA LEU A 42 -23.30 -11.61 4.10
C LEU A 42 -22.28 -12.52 4.79
N GLU A 43 -22.75 -13.56 5.48
CA GLU A 43 -21.86 -14.57 6.09
C GLU A 43 -21.64 -15.74 5.11
N VAL A 44 -20.78 -15.54 4.11
CA VAL A 44 -20.55 -16.52 3.02
C VAL A 44 -19.36 -17.45 3.26
N LEU A 45 -18.39 -17.03 4.07
CA LEU A 45 -17.14 -17.78 4.29
C LEU A 45 -17.30 -18.84 5.40
N ASP A 46 -16.65 -19.98 5.22
CA ASP A 46 -16.49 -21.02 6.24
C ASP A 46 -15.31 -20.65 7.17
N LEU A 47 -15.57 -19.76 8.14
CA LEU A 47 -14.51 -19.21 8.98
C LEU A 47 -13.81 -20.27 9.84
N PRO A 48 -12.47 -20.24 9.97
CA PRO A 48 -11.74 -21.16 10.81
C PRO A 48 -12.08 -21.00 12.30
N GLU A 49 -12.14 -22.13 13.02
CA GLU A 49 -12.27 -22.13 14.48
C GLU A 49 -11.13 -21.33 15.12
N GLY A 50 -11.48 -20.51 16.12
CA GLY A 50 -10.55 -19.61 16.80
C GLY A 50 -10.36 -18.24 16.12
N LEU A 51 -10.88 -18.01 14.91
CA LEU A 51 -10.73 -16.70 14.25
C LEU A 51 -11.38 -15.56 15.04
N ASP A 52 -12.58 -15.78 15.57
CA ASP A 52 -13.36 -14.74 16.25
C ASP A 52 -12.61 -14.12 17.44
N GLU A 53 -11.93 -14.95 18.24
CA GLU A 53 -11.14 -14.48 19.38
C GLU A 53 -9.87 -13.69 18.99
N LEU A 54 -9.41 -13.82 17.74
CA LEU A 54 -8.23 -13.13 17.22
C LEU A 54 -8.60 -11.88 16.41
N LEU A 55 -9.69 -11.94 15.66
CA LEU A 55 -10.15 -10.91 14.73
C LEU A 55 -11.11 -9.91 15.39
N ASN A 56 -12.04 -10.37 16.22
CA ASN A 56 -13.12 -9.55 16.79
C ASN A 56 -12.90 -9.19 18.27
N ALA A 57 -11.68 -9.38 18.79
CA ALA A 57 -11.31 -8.95 20.13
C ALA A 57 -11.14 -7.42 20.21
N ASP A 58 -11.18 -6.90 21.44
CA ASP A 58 -10.85 -5.49 21.73
C ASP A 58 -9.46 -5.12 21.19
N ILE A 59 -9.28 -3.84 20.86
CA ILE A 59 -8.09 -3.34 20.14
C ILE A 59 -6.74 -3.66 20.83
N ASP A 60 -6.74 -3.80 22.15
CA ASP A 60 -5.55 -4.12 22.95
C ASP A 60 -5.18 -5.61 22.93
N ARG A 61 -6.08 -6.47 22.43
CA ARG A 61 -5.97 -7.93 22.37
C ARG A 61 -6.13 -8.51 20.97
N GLN A 62 -6.70 -7.75 20.03
CA GLN A 62 -6.85 -8.13 18.63
C GLN A 62 -5.51 -8.56 18.05
N CYS A 63 -5.45 -9.76 17.49
CA CYS A 63 -4.21 -10.34 16.95
C CYS A 63 -4.21 -10.39 15.42
N ILE A 64 -5.39 -10.44 14.79
CA ILE A 64 -5.58 -10.41 13.34
C ILE A 64 -6.45 -9.22 12.99
N CYS A 65 -6.13 -8.53 11.90
CA CYS A 65 -6.93 -7.47 11.32
C CYS A 65 -7.06 -7.73 9.83
N ASP A 66 -8.30 -7.84 9.34
CA ASP A 66 -8.64 -8.06 7.93
C ASP A 66 -8.71 -6.77 7.12
N LEU A 67 -8.32 -5.64 7.71
CA LEU A 67 -8.34 -4.31 7.08
C LEU A 67 -9.71 -3.92 6.51
N PHE A 68 -10.80 -4.39 7.13
CA PHE A 68 -12.17 -4.08 6.74
C PHE A 68 -12.51 -4.52 5.31
N GLU A 69 -11.95 -5.66 4.85
CA GLU A 69 -12.23 -6.21 3.51
C GLU A 69 -13.65 -6.80 3.34
N GLY A 70 -14.50 -6.70 4.36
CA GLY A 70 -15.87 -7.18 4.28
C GLY A 70 -15.99 -8.70 4.42
N HIS A 71 -17.23 -9.17 4.51
CA HIS A 71 -17.54 -10.58 4.83
C HIS A 71 -17.81 -11.43 3.58
N ALA A 72 -18.09 -10.82 2.43
CA ALA A 72 -18.27 -11.47 1.15
C ALA A 72 -17.34 -10.88 0.07
N PRO A 73 -16.19 -11.54 -0.21
CA PRO A 73 -15.27 -11.13 -1.27
C PRO A 73 -15.94 -11.15 -2.65
N LEU A 74 -16.45 -10.00 -3.09
CA LEU A 74 -17.09 -9.84 -4.41
C LEU A 74 -16.09 -9.50 -5.53
N ARG A 75 -14.84 -9.20 -5.16
CA ARG A 75 -13.74 -8.78 -6.02
C ARG A 75 -12.41 -8.88 -5.26
N PRO A 76 -11.29 -9.05 -5.98
CA PRO A 76 -9.97 -8.96 -5.39
C PRO A 76 -9.73 -7.63 -4.68
N ARG A 77 -8.96 -7.66 -3.60
CA ARG A 77 -8.52 -6.46 -2.88
C ARG A 77 -7.87 -5.45 -3.83
N TYR A 78 -6.90 -5.94 -4.60
CA TYR A 78 -6.11 -5.13 -5.51
C TYR A 78 -6.09 -5.76 -6.90
N ILE A 79 -6.35 -4.93 -7.90
CA ILE A 79 -6.39 -5.33 -9.31
C ILE A 79 -5.41 -4.45 -10.07
N ILE A 80 -4.56 -5.10 -10.87
CA ILE A 80 -3.48 -4.47 -11.61
C ILE A 80 -3.70 -4.72 -13.11
N PRO A 81 -4.52 -3.90 -13.81
CA PRO A 81 -4.73 -4.10 -15.24
C PRO A 81 -3.44 -3.90 -16.06
N ASP A 82 -3.30 -4.67 -17.13
CA ASP A 82 -2.30 -4.43 -18.18
C ASP A 82 -2.76 -3.26 -19.06
N TYR A 83 -2.50 -2.04 -18.60
CA TYR A 83 -2.82 -0.83 -19.35
C TYR A 83 -2.04 -0.75 -20.67
N ALA A 84 -0.85 -1.36 -20.77
CA ALA A 84 -0.11 -1.36 -22.04
C ALA A 84 -0.83 -2.20 -23.10
N LYS A 85 -1.45 -3.33 -22.70
CA LYS A 85 -2.35 -4.09 -23.57
C LYS A 85 -3.56 -3.26 -23.98
N PHE A 86 -4.20 -2.57 -23.02
CA PHE A 86 -5.33 -1.69 -23.30
C PHE A 86 -4.97 -0.60 -24.32
N MET A 87 -3.83 0.08 -24.16
CA MET A 87 -3.37 1.11 -25.10
C MET A 87 -3.09 0.57 -26.51
N ARG A 88 -2.74 -0.72 -26.65
CA ARG A 88 -2.51 -1.34 -27.97
C ARG A 88 -3.78 -1.86 -28.64
N GLU A 89 -4.74 -2.35 -27.85
CA GLU A 89 -5.87 -3.14 -28.36
C GLU A 89 -7.24 -2.43 -28.21
N GLY A 90 -7.32 -1.37 -27.40
CA GLY A 90 -8.58 -0.76 -27.02
C GLY A 90 -9.39 -1.66 -26.07
N SER A 91 -10.68 -1.39 -25.92
CA SER A 91 -11.62 -2.24 -25.18
C SER A 91 -12.96 -2.30 -25.89
N LYS A 92 -13.44 -3.51 -26.19
CA LYS A 92 -14.73 -3.71 -26.86
C LYS A 92 -15.90 -3.42 -25.93
N PHE A 93 -15.79 -3.84 -24.67
CA PHE A 93 -16.76 -3.60 -23.62
C PHE A 93 -16.96 -2.10 -23.39
N LEU A 94 -15.86 -1.34 -23.32
CA LEU A 94 -15.90 0.12 -23.16
C LEU A 94 -16.13 0.87 -24.48
N GLN A 95 -16.14 0.17 -25.62
CA GLN A 95 -16.28 0.76 -26.96
C GLN A 95 -15.20 1.81 -27.26
N LEU A 96 -13.96 1.49 -26.90
CA LEU A 96 -12.79 2.34 -27.11
C LEU A 96 -11.85 1.66 -28.10
N ASP A 97 -11.53 2.35 -29.19
CA ASP A 97 -10.44 1.95 -30.08
C ASP A 97 -9.07 2.24 -29.43
N PRO A 98 -7.98 1.61 -29.89
CA PRO A 98 -6.62 2.01 -29.49
C PRO A 98 -6.39 3.51 -29.75
N PRO A 99 -5.88 4.27 -28.76
CA PRO A 99 -5.63 5.69 -28.92
C PRO A 99 -4.51 5.97 -29.93
N LYS A 100 -4.69 7.01 -30.74
CA LYS A 100 -3.77 7.41 -31.80
C LYS A 100 -2.91 8.61 -31.43
N ASP A 101 -3.34 9.37 -30.43
CA ASP A 101 -2.67 10.57 -29.95
C ASP A 101 -2.83 10.73 -28.44
N LEU A 102 -2.20 11.77 -27.88
CA LEU A 102 -2.25 12.03 -26.45
C LEU A 102 -3.67 12.38 -25.96
N TYR A 103 -4.53 12.99 -26.80
CA TYR A 103 -5.90 13.34 -26.40
C TYR A 103 -6.70 12.07 -26.15
N GLU A 104 -6.66 11.14 -27.12
CA GLU A 104 -7.33 9.85 -27.03
C GLU A 104 -6.74 9.00 -25.91
N ALA A 105 -5.41 9.01 -25.72
CA ALA A 105 -4.72 8.26 -24.68
C ALA A 105 -5.18 8.65 -23.27
N LEU A 106 -5.12 9.96 -22.95
CA LEU A 106 -5.50 10.47 -21.64
C LEU A 106 -6.99 10.23 -21.36
N ASN A 107 -7.87 10.48 -22.34
CA ASN A 107 -9.30 10.25 -22.19
C ASN A 107 -9.62 8.76 -21.99
N SER A 108 -8.99 7.88 -22.76
CA SER A 108 -9.21 6.43 -22.68
C SER A 108 -8.78 5.87 -21.33
N LEU A 109 -7.64 6.32 -20.80
CA LEU A 109 -7.18 5.93 -19.46
C LEU A 109 -8.15 6.39 -18.37
N LEU A 110 -8.63 7.64 -18.41
CA LEU A 110 -9.62 8.15 -17.44
C LEU A 110 -10.92 7.32 -17.46
N ILE A 111 -11.41 6.97 -18.65
CA ILE A 111 -12.59 6.10 -18.78
C ILE A 111 -12.29 4.74 -18.16
N PHE A 112 -11.15 4.11 -18.50
CA PHE A 112 -10.81 2.79 -17.98
C PHE A 112 -10.70 2.78 -16.46
N TYR A 113 -10.05 3.77 -15.85
CA TYR A 113 -9.88 3.90 -14.40
C TYR A 113 -11.20 3.89 -13.64
N ARG A 114 -12.27 4.45 -14.21
CA ARG A 114 -13.61 4.42 -13.60
C ARG A 114 -14.17 3.01 -13.44
N HIS A 115 -13.69 2.06 -14.23
CA HIS A 115 -14.21 0.70 -14.30
C HIS A 115 -13.31 -0.34 -13.62
N VAL A 116 -12.22 0.08 -12.97
CA VAL A 116 -11.33 -0.80 -12.20
C VAL A 116 -11.76 -0.80 -10.73
N PRO A 117 -12.33 -1.90 -10.22
CA PRO A 117 -12.78 -1.94 -8.84
C PRO A 117 -11.63 -2.29 -7.89
N SER A 118 -11.79 -1.97 -6.61
CA SER A 118 -10.91 -2.37 -5.50
C SER A 118 -11.70 -2.28 -4.20
N VAL A 119 -11.13 -2.69 -3.06
CA VAL A 119 -11.79 -2.52 -1.74
C VAL A 119 -12.24 -1.08 -1.45
N THR A 120 -11.60 -0.06 -2.02
CA THR A 120 -11.99 1.36 -1.85
C THR A 120 -12.92 1.87 -2.95
N ASN A 121 -13.27 1.02 -3.94
CA ASN A 121 -14.01 1.36 -5.17
C ASN A 121 -13.24 2.26 -6.15
N PHE A 122 -11.94 2.49 -5.92
CA PHE A 122 -11.07 3.27 -6.79
C PHE A 122 -9.90 2.42 -7.33
N PRO A 123 -9.35 2.73 -8.52
CA PRO A 123 -8.18 2.03 -9.03
C PRO A 123 -6.99 2.24 -8.10
N VAL A 124 -6.38 1.15 -7.65
CA VAL A 124 -5.16 1.20 -6.80
C VAL A 124 -3.87 1.25 -7.61
N TYR A 125 -3.98 1.11 -8.93
CA TYR A 125 -2.89 1.22 -9.89
C TYR A 125 -3.40 1.90 -11.15
N VAL A 126 -2.72 2.96 -11.59
CA VAL A 126 -3.06 3.77 -12.77
C VAL A 126 -1.98 3.68 -13.86
N GLY A 127 -1.13 2.66 -13.83
CA GLY A 127 -0.22 2.38 -14.93
C GLY A 127 1.21 2.87 -14.73
N GLN A 128 2.08 2.36 -15.61
CA GLN A 128 3.44 2.83 -15.84
C GLN A 128 3.34 4.06 -16.75
N LEU A 129 2.89 5.17 -16.18
CA LEU A 129 2.36 6.32 -16.94
C LEU A 129 3.37 6.93 -17.89
N ASP A 130 4.64 6.93 -17.51
CA ASP A 130 5.69 7.43 -18.36
C ASP A 130 5.79 6.60 -19.66
N GLU A 131 5.90 5.28 -19.57
CA GLU A 131 5.96 4.40 -20.76
C GLU A 131 4.66 4.39 -21.56
N LEU A 132 3.50 4.49 -20.90
CA LEU A 132 2.19 4.52 -21.58
C LEU A 132 1.99 5.81 -22.41
N LEU A 133 2.52 6.94 -21.93
CA LEU A 133 2.32 8.25 -22.55
C LEU A 133 3.49 8.65 -23.45
N ASP A 134 4.70 8.13 -23.23
CA ASP A 134 5.91 8.52 -23.98
C ASP A 134 5.75 8.44 -25.50
N PRO A 135 5.11 7.41 -26.10
CA PRO A 135 4.90 7.34 -27.54
C PRO A 135 4.09 8.50 -28.12
N PHE A 136 3.21 9.11 -27.32
CA PHE A 136 2.29 10.15 -27.76
C PHE A 136 2.84 11.57 -27.56
N VAL A 137 3.98 11.72 -26.86
CA VAL A 137 4.58 13.04 -26.58
C VAL A 137 5.80 13.35 -27.43
N GLN A 138 6.39 12.38 -28.15
CA GLN A 138 7.64 12.57 -28.90
C GLN A 138 7.53 13.63 -30.00
N ASP A 139 6.42 13.63 -30.75
CA ASP A 139 6.25 14.44 -31.96
C ASP A 139 5.30 15.64 -31.77
N MET A 140 4.98 15.99 -30.51
CA MET A 140 4.10 17.11 -30.21
C MET A 140 4.81 18.24 -29.46
N ASP A 141 4.20 19.42 -29.47
CA ASP A 141 4.69 20.54 -28.67
C ASP A 141 4.73 20.16 -27.19
N ARG A 142 5.92 20.32 -26.57
CA ARG A 142 6.17 19.88 -25.19
C ARG A 142 5.31 20.64 -24.18
N ASP A 143 5.09 21.94 -24.39
CA ASP A 143 4.29 22.76 -23.47
C ASP A 143 2.81 22.37 -23.54
N LEU A 144 2.31 22.04 -24.73
CA LEU A 144 0.99 21.45 -24.92
C LEU A 144 0.89 20.08 -24.24
N ALA A 145 1.87 19.20 -24.41
CA ALA A 145 1.91 17.88 -23.74
C ALA A 145 1.87 18.04 -22.22
N LYS A 146 2.71 18.93 -21.67
CA LYS A 146 2.74 19.26 -20.24
C LYS A 146 1.40 19.78 -19.75
N LYS A 147 0.75 20.69 -20.49
CA LYS A 147 -0.58 21.19 -20.14
C LYS A 147 -1.62 20.08 -20.11
N MET A 148 -1.60 19.17 -21.08
CA MET A 148 -2.56 18.05 -21.15
C MET A 148 -2.34 17.05 -20.01
N ILE A 149 -1.09 16.67 -19.74
CA ILE A 149 -0.72 15.80 -18.62
C ILE A 149 -1.12 16.46 -17.30
N LYS A 150 -0.87 17.77 -17.12
CA LYS A 150 -1.33 18.51 -15.93
C LYS A 150 -2.83 18.42 -15.71
N LEU A 151 -3.64 18.58 -16.76
CA LEU A 151 -5.11 18.44 -16.65
C LEU A 151 -5.54 17.01 -16.34
N PHE A 152 -4.82 16.01 -16.87
CA PHE A 152 -5.06 14.60 -16.56
C PHE A 152 -4.78 14.27 -15.09
N PHE A 153 -3.69 14.77 -14.51
CA PHE A 153 -3.38 14.62 -13.08
C PHE A 153 -4.40 15.35 -12.19
N ILE A 154 -4.78 16.57 -12.54
CA ILE A 154 -5.87 17.28 -11.85
C ILE A 154 -7.17 16.46 -11.88
N ASN A 155 -7.50 15.82 -13.01
CA ASN A 155 -8.70 15.00 -13.11
C ASN A 155 -8.61 13.78 -12.17
N MET A 156 -7.49 13.06 -12.16
CA MET A 156 -7.27 11.95 -11.24
C MET A 156 -7.43 12.40 -9.78
N ASP A 157 -6.80 13.50 -9.36
CA ASP A 157 -6.89 14.01 -7.98
C ASP A 157 -8.28 14.52 -7.57
N ARG A 158 -9.16 14.81 -8.54
CA ARG A 158 -10.53 15.27 -8.30
C ARG A 158 -11.58 14.16 -8.40
N THR A 159 -11.23 13.02 -8.99
CA THR A 159 -12.20 11.94 -9.28
C THR A 159 -11.83 10.62 -8.62
N ILE A 160 -10.56 10.41 -8.31
CA ILE A 160 -10.06 9.29 -7.52
C ILE A 160 -9.80 9.82 -6.11
N LEU A 161 -10.79 9.65 -5.23
CA LEU A 161 -10.81 10.26 -3.89
C LEU A 161 -10.02 9.42 -2.86
N ASP A 162 -9.11 8.60 -3.35
CA ASP A 162 -8.31 7.66 -2.60
C ASP A 162 -6.83 7.78 -2.98
N SER A 163 -6.01 8.22 -2.04
CA SER A 163 -4.55 8.32 -2.22
C SER A 163 -3.81 7.00 -2.19
N PHE A 164 -4.52 5.88 -2.08
CA PHE A 164 -4.03 4.57 -2.47
C PHE A 164 -4.09 4.33 -4.00
N SER A 165 -4.48 5.29 -4.83
CA SER A 165 -4.22 5.20 -6.27
C SER A 165 -2.76 5.49 -6.59
N HIS A 166 -2.12 4.67 -7.42
CA HIS A 166 -0.67 4.65 -7.56
C HIS A 166 -0.21 4.56 -9.02
N ALA A 167 0.66 5.46 -9.44
CA ALA A 167 1.33 5.44 -10.75
C ALA A 167 2.79 4.99 -10.62
N ASN A 168 3.31 4.34 -11.65
CA ASN A 168 4.73 4.05 -11.76
C ASN A 168 5.37 4.90 -12.87
N ILE A 169 6.64 5.23 -12.65
CA ILE A 169 7.55 5.79 -13.65
C ILE A 169 8.91 5.08 -13.59
N GLY A 170 9.72 5.19 -14.65
CA GLY A 170 11.04 4.58 -14.74
C GLY A 170 11.02 3.05 -14.93
N PRO A 171 12.19 2.39 -15.00
CA PRO A 171 13.51 2.92 -14.67
C PRO A 171 14.13 3.79 -15.76
N LYS A 172 13.58 3.78 -16.97
CA LYS A 172 14.09 4.55 -18.10
C LYS A 172 13.77 6.03 -17.96
N ASP A 173 14.69 6.85 -18.44
CA ASP A 173 14.53 8.29 -18.55
C ASP A 173 13.73 8.63 -19.82
N THR A 174 12.42 8.78 -19.68
CA THR A 174 11.48 9.07 -20.77
C THR A 174 11.09 10.55 -20.78
N LEU A 175 10.70 11.07 -21.95
CA LEU A 175 10.23 12.47 -22.06
C LEU A 175 8.94 12.66 -21.27
N ALA A 176 8.00 11.71 -21.37
CA ALA A 176 6.78 11.73 -20.56
C ALA A 176 7.09 11.68 -19.06
N GLY A 177 8.04 10.85 -18.62
CA GLY A 177 8.47 10.78 -17.22
C GLY A 177 8.97 12.12 -16.71
N ARG A 178 9.81 12.83 -17.49
CA ARG A 178 10.29 14.18 -17.13
C ARG A 178 9.15 15.19 -17.04
N ILE A 179 8.20 15.17 -17.98
CA ILE A 179 7.03 16.05 -17.95
C ILE A 179 6.15 15.77 -16.72
N ILE A 180 5.93 14.50 -16.37
CA ILE A 180 5.17 14.10 -15.18
C ILE A 180 5.82 14.66 -13.92
N LEU A 181 7.15 14.53 -13.78
CA LEU A 181 7.87 15.06 -12.61
C LEU A 181 7.74 16.59 -12.48
N GLU A 182 7.78 17.33 -13.59
CA GLU A 182 7.56 18.78 -13.58
C GLU A 182 6.13 19.13 -13.18
N VAL A 183 5.14 18.42 -13.72
CA VAL A 183 3.73 18.64 -13.41
C VAL A 183 3.46 18.41 -11.92
N GLU A 184 4.01 17.34 -11.37
CA GLU A 184 3.79 16.98 -9.96
C GLU A 184 4.46 17.94 -8.99
N ALA A 185 5.62 18.49 -9.37
CA ALA A 185 6.28 19.55 -8.61
C ALA A 185 5.47 20.86 -8.62
N GLU A 186 4.67 21.12 -9.66
CA GLU A 186 3.77 22.28 -9.74
C GLU A 186 2.43 22.07 -9.04
N LEU A 187 1.91 20.84 -9.03
CA LEU A 187 0.55 20.54 -8.57
C LEU A 187 0.48 20.30 -7.06
N GLU A 188 1.47 19.62 -6.48
CA GLU A 188 1.50 19.27 -5.05
C GLU A 188 0.17 18.65 -4.57
N GLN A 189 -0.29 17.67 -5.34
CA GLN A 189 -1.54 16.95 -5.11
C GLN A 189 -1.30 15.61 -4.39
N ALA A 190 -2.30 15.09 -3.69
CA ALA A 190 -2.16 13.82 -2.98
C ALA A 190 -2.28 12.61 -3.92
N VAL A 191 -3.04 12.72 -5.00
CA VAL A 191 -3.39 11.60 -5.88
C VAL A 191 -2.98 11.90 -7.33
N PRO A 192 -2.46 10.90 -8.06
CA PRO A 192 -2.05 9.59 -7.58
C PRO A 192 -0.78 9.69 -6.73
N ASN A 193 -0.53 8.69 -5.89
CA ASN A 193 0.83 8.43 -5.40
C ASN A 193 1.71 8.02 -6.60
N ILE A 194 3.04 8.23 -6.52
CA ILE A 194 3.96 7.87 -7.61
C ILE A 194 5.17 7.15 -7.03
N THR A 195 5.62 6.11 -7.74
CA THR A 195 6.91 5.46 -7.50
C THR A 195 7.77 5.49 -8.75
N LEU A 196 9.02 5.92 -8.59
CA LEU A 196 10.09 5.68 -9.52
C LEU A 196 10.66 4.28 -9.26
N LYS A 197 10.53 3.38 -10.23
CA LYS A 197 11.29 2.13 -10.27
C LYS A 197 12.73 2.51 -10.55
N TYR A 198 13.57 2.60 -9.52
CA TYR A 198 14.92 3.12 -9.62
C TYR A 198 15.92 1.99 -9.85
N ASP A 199 16.73 2.11 -10.90
CA ASP A 199 17.89 1.26 -11.14
C ASP A 199 19.10 2.16 -11.46
N PRO A 200 20.18 2.13 -10.66
CA PRO A 200 21.34 2.99 -10.90
C PRO A 200 22.09 2.69 -12.21
N GLU A 201 21.82 1.57 -12.88
CA GLU A 201 22.41 1.24 -14.19
C GLU A 201 21.53 1.67 -15.37
N VAL A 202 20.26 2.02 -15.14
CA VAL A 202 19.29 2.39 -16.20
C VAL A 202 18.77 3.81 -16.03
N THR A 203 18.50 4.22 -14.79
CA THR A 203 18.01 5.55 -14.45
C THR A 203 19.15 6.55 -14.48
N SER A 204 19.04 7.57 -15.36
CA SER A 204 20.04 8.64 -15.42
C SER A 204 20.06 9.43 -14.10
N ASP A 205 21.25 9.89 -13.70
CA ASP A 205 21.39 10.74 -12.51
C ASP A 205 20.57 12.04 -12.65
N GLU A 206 20.47 12.58 -13.86
CA GLU A 206 19.65 13.76 -14.13
C GLU A 206 18.17 13.50 -13.83
N PHE A 207 17.62 12.38 -14.31
CA PHE A 207 16.22 12.01 -14.05
C PHE A 207 15.99 11.70 -12.57
N ALA A 208 16.94 11.05 -11.91
CA ALA A 208 16.88 10.80 -10.48
C ALA A 208 16.90 12.10 -9.65
N LEU A 209 17.73 13.09 -10.02
CA LEU A 209 17.76 14.41 -9.39
C LEU A 209 16.46 15.18 -9.61
N MET A 210 15.85 15.09 -10.80
CA MET A 210 14.51 15.63 -11.05
C MET A 210 13.49 14.98 -10.14
N ALA A 211 13.52 13.65 -10.01
CA ALA A 211 12.60 12.91 -9.14
C ALA A 211 12.77 13.29 -7.66
N ILE A 212 14.01 13.48 -7.19
CA ILE A 212 14.30 13.96 -5.84
C ILE A 212 13.73 15.36 -5.65
N ASN A 213 13.97 16.28 -6.59
CA ASN A 213 13.41 17.62 -6.53
C ASN A 213 11.88 17.57 -6.40
N THR A 214 11.20 16.79 -7.25
CA THR A 214 9.73 16.63 -7.18
C THR A 214 9.26 16.02 -5.86
N ALA A 215 9.98 15.02 -5.33
CA ALA A 215 9.67 14.38 -4.04
C ALA A 215 9.78 15.35 -2.87
N LEU A 216 10.75 16.26 -2.89
CA LEU A 216 10.90 17.27 -1.86
C LEU A 216 9.76 18.30 -1.87
N HIS A 217 9.13 18.57 -3.01
CA HIS A 217 7.96 19.46 -3.11
C HIS A 217 6.64 18.75 -2.79
N SER A 218 6.44 17.54 -3.33
CA SER A 218 5.13 16.87 -3.40
C SER A 218 5.04 15.55 -2.62
N ALA A 219 6.09 15.15 -1.90
CA ALA A 219 6.24 13.85 -1.22
C ALA A 219 6.15 12.60 -2.13
N LYS A 220 6.29 12.80 -3.44
CA LYS A 220 6.36 11.76 -4.49
C LYS A 220 7.26 12.24 -5.64
N PRO A 221 7.92 11.35 -6.39
CA PRO A 221 7.85 9.90 -6.27
C PRO A 221 8.59 9.34 -5.06
N SER A 222 8.18 8.17 -4.60
CA SER A 222 9.04 7.28 -3.82
C SER A 222 9.99 6.52 -4.74
N PHE A 223 11.04 5.92 -4.18
CA PHE A 223 12.07 5.20 -4.92
C PHE A 223 12.01 3.72 -4.58
N ALA A 224 11.67 2.87 -5.55
CA ALA A 224 11.66 1.42 -5.41
C ALA A 224 12.94 0.82 -6.01
N ASN A 225 13.56 -0.13 -5.30
CA ASN A 225 14.72 -0.87 -5.76
C ASN A 225 14.32 -1.80 -6.91
N HIS A 226 14.50 -1.34 -8.15
CA HIS A 226 14.00 -2.06 -9.32
C HIS A 226 14.60 -3.47 -9.43
N LYS A 227 15.91 -3.59 -9.19
CA LYS A 227 16.63 -4.88 -9.25
C LYS A 227 16.08 -5.89 -8.27
N MET A 228 15.83 -5.47 -7.03
CA MET A 228 15.30 -6.33 -5.97
C MET A 228 13.91 -6.84 -6.33
N PHE A 229 12.99 -5.95 -6.76
CA PHE A 229 11.66 -6.36 -7.18
C PHE A 229 11.69 -7.28 -8.41
N CYS A 230 12.51 -6.98 -9.42
CA CYS A 230 12.67 -7.83 -10.59
C CYS A 230 13.18 -9.23 -10.24
N SER A 231 14.09 -9.36 -9.27
CA SER A 231 14.61 -10.67 -8.86
C SER A 231 13.57 -11.58 -8.20
N GLU A 232 12.51 -11.00 -7.63
CA GLU A 232 11.51 -11.72 -6.84
C GLU A 232 10.18 -11.89 -7.60
N LEU A 233 9.77 -10.88 -8.37
CA LEU A 233 8.47 -10.82 -9.06
C LEU A 233 8.60 -10.81 -10.59
N GLY A 234 9.83 -10.79 -11.11
CA GLY A 234 10.12 -10.63 -12.54
C GLY A 234 9.90 -9.18 -13.03
N GLU A 235 10.22 -8.92 -14.30
CA GLU A 235 10.13 -7.57 -14.88
C GLU A 235 8.69 -7.02 -14.96
N LYS A 236 7.70 -7.92 -15.03
CA LYS A 236 6.28 -7.58 -15.13
C LYS A 236 5.65 -7.37 -13.74
N TYR A 237 6.31 -6.58 -12.91
CA TYR A 237 5.79 -6.14 -11.61
C TYR A 237 5.40 -4.66 -11.64
N VAL A 238 4.57 -4.27 -10.68
CA VAL A 238 4.17 -2.89 -10.43
C VAL A 238 4.30 -2.56 -8.96
N ILE A 239 4.29 -1.27 -8.65
CA ILE A 239 4.01 -0.80 -7.29
C ILE A 239 2.61 -0.19 -7.28
N ALA A 240 1.75 -0.70 -6.42
CA ALA A 240 0.35 -0.32 -6.30
C ALA A 240 -0.01 0.10 -4.87
N SER A 241 -1.12 0.84 -4.69
CA SER A 241 -1.59 1.24 -3.36
C SER A 241 -0.54 2.01 -2.56
N CYS A 242 -0.15 1.50 -1.40
CA CYS A 242 0.91 2.07 -0.58
C CYS A 242 2.28 1.96 -1.28
N TYR A 243 2.79 0.72 -1.35
CA TYR A 243 4.07 0.35 -1.94
C TYR A 243 4.05 -1.13 -2.39
N ASN A 244 2.88 -1.61 -2.78
CA ASN A 244 2.63 -3.04 -2.93
C ASN A 244 3.25 -3.55 -4.23
N GLY A 245 4.29 -4.37 -4.11
CA GLY A 245 4.89 -5.12 -5.22
C GLY A 245 3.96 -6.24 -5.66
N LEU A 246 3.35 -6.09 -6.84
CA LEU A 246 2.39 -7.06 -7.39
C LEU A 246 2.65 -7.32 -8.87
N LEU A 247 2.15 -8.45 -9.39
CA LEU A 247 2.29 -8.79 -10.80
C LEU A 247 1.33 -7.97 -11.68
N LEU A 248 1.85 -7.41 -12.77
CA LEU A 248 1.07 -6.71 -13.81
C LEU A 248 0.05 -7.66 -14.46
N GLY A 249 -1.17 -7.21 -14.74
CA GLY A 249 -2.24 -8.09 -15.25
C GLY A 249 -2.74 -9.09 -14.21
N GLY A 250 -2.52 -8.82 -12.93
CA GLY A 250 -2.86 -9.68 -11.81
C GLY A 250 -3.34 -8.86 -10.62
N GLY A 251 -2.88 -9.20 -9.42
CA GLY A 251 -3.19 -8.44 -8.22
C GLY A 251 -3.08 -9.25 -6.93
N SER A 252 -3.88 -8.86 -5.95
CA SER A 252 -3.99 -9.54 -4.65
C SER A 252 -5.45 -9.82 -4.35
N TYR A 253 -5.79 -11.07 -4.10
CA TYR A 253 -7.13 -11.48 -3.68
C TYR A 253 -7.49 -10.82 -2.34
N THR A 254 -6.60 -10.92 -1.34
CA THR A 254 -6.83 -10.45 0.03
C THR A 254 -5.53 -9.97 0.69
N LEU A 255 -5.66 -9.14 1.72
CA LEU A 255 -4.61 -8.77 2.68
C LEU A 255 -5.21 -8.79 4.09
N ALA A 256 -4.74 -9.72 4.91
CA ALA A 256 -4.90 -9.69 6.36
C ALA A 256 -3.56 -9.40 7.01
N ARG A 257 -3.56 -8.86 8.22
CA ARG A 257 -2.34 -8.59 8.97
C ARG A 257 -2.39 -9.12 10.41
N MET A 258 -1.24 -9.59 10.87
CA MET A 258 -1.00 -9.86 12.29
C MET A 258 -0.60 -8.59 13.04
N ILE A 259 -1.05 -8.46 14.28
CA ILE A 259 -0.64 -7.41 15.23
C ILE A 259 0.34 -8.03 16.22
N LEU A 260 1.62 -8.07 15.86
CA LEU A 260 2.64 -8.85 16.58
C LEU A 260 2.77 -8.44 18.05
N GLY A 261 2.66 -7.15 18.36
CA GLY A 261 2.68 -6.66 19.74
C GLY A 261 1.57 -7.25 20.61
N ASN A 262 0.37 -7.45 20.07
CA ASN A 262 -0.75 -8.05 20.80
C ASN A 262 -0.58 -9.58 20.94
N ILE A 263 0.00 -10.23 19.92
CA ILE A 263 0.40 -11.65 20.01
C ILE A 263 1.45 -11.82 21.11
N ALA A 264 2.43 -10.93 21.21
CA ALA A 264 3.44 -10.95 22.27
C ALA A 264 2.85 -10.77 23.67
N LYS A 265 1.80 -9.97 23.84
CA LYS A 265 1.09 -9.84 25.13
C LYS A 265 0.45 -11.16 25.57
N ARG A 266 -0.10 -11.94 24.63
CA ARG A 266 -0.71 -13.27 24.89
C ARG A 266 0.32 -14.30 25.32
N ALA A 267 1.55 -14.22 24.81
CA ALA A 267 2.60 -15.17 25.14
C ALA A 267 3.10 -15.01 26.58
N LYS A 268 3.51 -16.11 27.20
CA LYS A 268 4.11 -16.10 28.55
C LYS A 268 5.52 -15.51 28.55
N ASN A 269 6.32 -15.89 27.55
CA ASN A 269 7.74 -15.55 27.43
C ASN A 269 8.19 -15.72 25.96
N ILE A 270 9.50 -15.57 25.66
CA ILE A 270 10.01 -15.66 24.28
C ILE A 270 9.74 -17.04 23.67
N GLU A 271 9.95 -18.11 24.43
CA GLU A 271 9.81 -19.47 23.93
C GLU A 271 8.35 -19.80 23.58
N ASP A 272 7.41 -19.45 24.45
CA ASP A 272 5.96 -19.64 24.22
C ASP A 272 5.43 -18.76 23.07
N PHE A 273 6.04 -17.58 22.85
CA PHE A 273 5.72 -16.78 21.67
C PHE A 273 6.12 -17.52 20.38
N LYS A 274 7.38 -17.96 20.31
CA LYS A 274 7.96 -18.56 19.09
C LYS A 274 7.37 -19.92 18.74
N THR A 275 7.10 -20.76 19.73
CA THR A 275 6.75 -22.17 19.52
C THR A 275 5.25 -22.46 19.59
N ASN A 276 4.45 -21.53 20.10
CA ASN A 276 3.03 -21.76 20.35
C ASN A 276 2.16 -20.58 19.88
N THR A 277 2.32 -19.40 20.47
CA THR A 277 1.38 -18.28 20.26
C THR A 277 1.45 -17.70 18.84
N LEU A 278 2.65 -17.43 18.32
CA LEU A 278 2.82 -16.92 16.96
C LEU A 278 2.40 -17.96 15.90
N PRO A 279 2.86 -19.23 15.95
CA PRO A 279 2.40 -20.26 15.01
C PRO A 279 0.88 -20.44 14.97
N TYR A 280 0.21 -20.42 16.12
CA TYR A 280 -1.25 -20.52 16.19
C TYR A 280 -1.97 -19.39 15.45
N VAL A 281 -1.53 -18.13 15.65
CA VAL A 281 -2.13 -16.98 14.98
C VAL A 281 -1.84 -16.99 13.47
N MET A 282 -0.63 -17.39 13.07
CA MET A 282 -0.26 -17.51 11.65
C MET A 282 -1.12 -18.54 10.92
N ASP A 283 -1.32 -19.72 11.51
CA ASP A 283 -2.18 -20.77 10.96
C ASP A 283 -3.63 -20.30 10.75
N ILE A 284 -4.23 -19.66 11.77
CA ILE A 284 -5.61 -19.16 11.66
C ILE A 284 -5.73 -18.08 10.59
N MET A 285 -4.78 -17.14 10.53
CA MET A 285 -4.81 -16.09 9.51
C MET A 285 -4.66 -16.67 8.09
N ALA A 286 -3.77 -17.65 7.90
CA ALA A 286 -3.56 -18.30 6.62
C ALA A 286 -4.82 -19.04 6.15
N ARG A 287 -5.44 -19.86 7.01
CA ARG A 287 -6.71 -20.55 6.70
C ARG A 287 -7.86 -19.58 6.41
N TYR A 288 -7.92 -18.46 7.13
CA TYR A 288 -8.91 -17.43 6.84
C TYR A 288 -8.71 -16.82 5.45
N MET A 289 -7.47 -16.49 5.08
CA MET A 289 -7.14 -16.00 3.75
C MET A 289 -7.42 -17.04 2.67
N ASP A 290 -7.15 -18.32 2.91
CA ASP A 290 -7.47 -19.41 1.97
C ASP A 290 -8.96 -19.47 1.65
N GLU A 291 -9.82 -19.39 2.67
CA GLU A 291 -11.28 -19.41 2.47
C GLU A 291 -11.78 -18.16 1.72
N ARG A 292 -11.18 -16.99 1.97
CA ARG A 292 -11.48 -15.78 1.17
C ARG A 292 -11.14 -15.98 -0.31
N ILE A 293 -9.93 -16.47 -0.60
CA ILE A 293 -9.46 -16.71 -1.97
C ILE A 293 -10.33 -17.74 -2.66
N LYS A 294 -10.64 -18.84 -1.96
CA LYS A 294 -11.49 -19.91 -2.49
C LYS A 294 -12.86 -19.38 -2.89
N PHE A 295 -13.54 -18.63 -2.02
CA PHE A 295 -14.84 -18.03 -2.36
C PHE A 295 -14.73 -17.08 -3.56
N GLU A 296 -13.71 -16.22 -3.58
CA GLU A 296 -13.53 -15.26 -4.68
C GLU A 296 -13.31 -15.95 -6.03
N VAL A 297 -12.51 -17.02 -6.06
CA VAL A 297 -12.19 -17.75 -7.29
C VAL A 297 -13.29 -18.73 -7.69
N GLU A 298 -13.91 -19.44 -6.75
CA GLU A 298 -14.83 -20.55 -7.05
C GLU A 298 -16.30 -20.13 -7.10
N GLU A 299 -16.69 -19.06 -6.39
CA GLU A 299 -18.10 -18.74 -6.13
C GLU A 299 -18.51 -17.31 -6.48
N SER A 300 -17.62 -16.31 -6.36
CA SER A 300 -17.98 -14.90 -6.58
C SER A 300 -18.38 -14.57 -8.03
N GLY A 301 -17.88 -15.35 -9.00
CA GLY A 301 -18.09 -15.15 -10.42
C GLY A 301 -17.31 -13.95 -11.00
N PHE A 302 -16.37 -13.35 -10.26
CA PHE A 302 -15.66 -12.15 -10.69
C PHE A 302 -14.86 -12.37 -11.98
N PHE A 303 -14.00 -13.40 -12.01
CA PHE A 303 -13.09 -13.67 -13.13
C PHE A 303 -13.83 -14.16 -14.38
N GLU A 304 -14.97 -14.82 -14.21
CA GLU A 304 -15.79 -15.35 -15.29
C GLU A 304 -16.59 -14.24 -15.97
N ASN A 305 -16.98 -13.20 -15.22
CA ASN A 305 -17.98 -12.24 -15.68
C ASN A 305 -17.42 -10.85 -15.97
N ASN A 306 -16.34 -10.44 -15.31
CA ASN A 306 -15.78 -9.10 -15.44
C ASN A 306 -15.05 -8.90 -16.78
N PHE A 307 -15.24 -7.74 -17.41
CA PHE A 307 -14.62 -7.41 -18.70
C PHE A 307 -13.08 -7.39 -18.62
N LEU A 308 -12.51 -7.03 -17.47
CA LEU A 308 -11.06 -7.01 -17.25
C LEU A 308 -10.45 -8.38 -17.53
N ALA A 309 -11.10 -9.44 -17.06
CA ALA A 309 -10.67 -10.82 -17.29
C ALA A 309 -11.05 -11.30 -18.70
N LYS A 310 -12.29 -11.02 -19.15
CA LYS A 310 -12.77 -11.44 -20.50
C LYS A 310 -11.96 -10.88 -21.65
N GLU A 311 -11.47 -9.65 -21.53
CA GLU A 311 -10.63 -8.99 -22.54
C GLU A 311 -9.12 -9.21 -22.28
N GLY A 312 -8.77 -9.93 -21.21
CA GLY A 312 -7.39 -10.32 -20.90
C GLY A 312 -6.51 -9.17 -20.39
N PHE A 313 -7.10 -8.11 -19.83
CA PHE A 313 -6.35 -7.07 -19.10
C PHE A 313 -5.86 -7.57 -17.74
N ILE A 314 -6.53 -8.58 -17.18
CA ILE A 314 -6.07 -9.35 -16.03
C ILE A 314 -6.19 -10.85 -16.30
N SER A 315 -5.40 -11.66 -15.59
CA SER A 315 -5.48 -13.11 -15.57
C SER A 315 -5.39 -13.58 -14.12
N ARG A 316 -6.29 -14.49 -13.73
CA ARG A 316 -6.40 -15.04 -12.37
C ARG A 316 -5.08 -15.64 -11.90
N GLU A 317 -4.36 -16.30 -12.79
CA GLU A 317 -3.06 -16.94 -12.53
C GLU A 317 -1.97 -15.95 -12.09
N ARG A 318 -2.18 -14.64 -12.29
CA ARG A 318 -1.27 -13.57 -11.85
C ARG A 318 -1.67 -12.94 -10.52
N PHE A 319 -2.71 -13.44 -9.87
CA PHE A 319 -3.09 -13.00 -8.52
C PHE A 319 -2.36 -13.83 -7.46
N SER A 320 -2.13 -13.19 -6.31
CA SER A 320 -1.61 -13.81 -5.10
C SER A 320 -2.38 -13.28 -3.89
N ALA A 321 -1.86 -13.44 -2.68
CA ALA A 321 -2.36 -12.77 -1.49
C ALA A 321 -1.21 -12.21 -0.66
N MET A 322 -1.50 -11.19 0.14
CA MET A 322 -0.49 -10.54 0.96
C MET A 322 -0.67 -10.94 2.42
N PHE A 323 0.35 -11.57 2.98
CA PHE A 323 0.39 -12.01 4.38
C PHE A 323 1.06 -10.92 5.22
N GLY A 324 0.22 -10.08 5.83
CA GLY A 324 0.63 -8.83 6.46
C GLY A 324 1.11 -8.98 7.90
N LEU A 325 1.95 -8.05 8.34
CA LEU A 325 2.25 -7.84 9.76
C LEU A 325 2.47 -6.37 10.10
N VAL A 326 2.25 -6.06 11.38
CA VAL A 326 2.64 -4.80 12.04
C VAL A 326 3.15 -5.07 13.45
N GLY A 327 3.84 -4.08 14.02
CA GLY A 327 4.17 -4.05 15.43
C GLY A 327 5.31 -4.98 15.84
N LEU A 328 6.27 -5.25 14.94
CA LEU A 328 7.45 -6.05 15.28
C LEU A 328 8.26 -5.41 16.41
N ALA A 329 8.41 -4.08 16.38
CA ALA A 329 9.10 -3.33 17.42
C ALA A 329 8.46 -3.55 18.80
N GLU A 330 7.13 -3.45 18.88
CA GLU A 330 6.40 -3.67 20.13
C GLU A 330 6.49 -5.11 20.59
N ALA A 331 6.39 -6.09 19.68
CA ALA A 331 6.53 -7.50 20.03
C ALA A 331 7.88 -7.79 20.68
N VAL A 332 8.97 -7.35 20.05
CA VAL A 332 10.34 -7.54 20.55
C VAL A 332 10.51 -6.90 21.93
N ASN A 333 10.08 -5.65 22.08
CA ASN A 333 10.22 -4.93 23.34
C ASN A 333 9.45 -5.60 24.49
N ILE A 334 8.21 -6.04 24.24
CA ILE A 334 7.38 -6.76 25.23
C ILE A 334 8.02 -8.10 25.62
N LEU A 335 8.57 -8.82 24.66
CA LEU A 335 9.17 -10.13 24.89
C LEU A 335 10.48 -10.03 25.68
N LEU A 336 11.31 -9.02 25.40
CA LEU A 336 12.50 -8.75 26.22
C LEU A 336 12.14 -8.36 27.65
N GLU A 337 11.09 -7.53 27.82
CA GLU A 337 10.58 -7.15 29.15
C GLU A 337 10.12 -8.38 29.95
N LYS A 338 9.41 -9.32 29.32
CA LYS A 338 8.95 -10.57 29.96
C LYS A 338 10.09 -11.46 30.45
N GLU A 339 11.27 -11.37 29.83
CA GLU A 339 12.48 -12.12 30.22
C GLU A 339 13.41 -11.31 31.15
N GLY A 340 13.09 -10.04 31.42
CA GLY A 340 13.97 -9.13 32.18
C GLY A 340 15.27 -8.80 31.45
N ILE A 341 15.29 -8.88 30.12
CA ILE A 341 16.47 -8.57 29.28
C ILE A 341 16.44 -7.09 28.90
N GLU A 342 17.51 -6.36 29.20
CA GLU A 342 17.66 -4.98 28.76
C GLU A 342 17.91 -4.90 27.24
N GLY A 343 17.12 -4.10 26.55
CA GLY A 343 17.26 -3.87 25.12
C GLY A 343 16.08 -3.09 24.54
N ARG A 344 16.29 -2.48 23.37
CA ARG A 344 15.24 -1.74 22.66
C ARG A 344 15.42 -1.94 21.17
N TYR A 345 14.33 -2.30 20.49
CA TYR A 345 14.30 -2.46 19.04
C TYR A 345 14.82 -1.20 18.33
N GLY A 346 15.71 -1.36 17.35
CA GLY A 346 16.35 -0.24 16.66
C GLY A 346 17.55 0.38 17.39
N HIS A 347 17.86 -0.08 18.60
CA HIS A 347 18.94 0.48 19.43
C HIS A 347 19.85 -0.54 20.09
N SER A 348 19.49 -1.83 20.11
CA SER A 348 20.33 -2.87 20.70
C SER A 348 20.40 -4.13 19.83
N GLU A 349 21.60 -4.72 19.77
CA GLU A 349 21.83 -5.94 18.98
C GLU A 349 20.99 -7.13 19.47
N VAL A 350 20.73 -7.23 20.77
CA VAL A 350 19.89 -8.29 21.34
C VAL A 350 18.44 -8.18 20.87
N ALA A 351 17.90 -6.96 20.76
CA ALA A 351 16.55 -6.73 20.27
C ALA A 351 16.46 -7.02 18.77
N ASP A 352 17.43 -6.54 18.00
CA ASP A 352 17.47 -6.77 16.56
C ASP A 352 17.64 -8.26 16.22
N LYS A 353 18.42 -9.00 17.02
CA LYS A 353 18.57 -10.45 16.87
C LYS A 353 17.25 -11.18 17.13
N LEU A 354 16.55 -10.84 18.21
CA LEU A 354 15.22 -11.42 18.49
C LEU A 354 14.23 -11.10 17.37
N ALA A 355 14.26 -9.88 16.83
CA ALA A 355 13.42 -9.48 15.72
C ALA A 355 13.66 -10.31 14.46
N VAL A 356 14.93 -10.56 14.12
CA VAL A 356 15.32 -11.42 12.99
C VAL A 356 14.82 -12.85 13.22
N GLU A 357 14.99 -13.41 14.42
CA GLU A 357 14.50 -14.75 14.75
C GLU A 357 12.97 -14.85 14.61
N ILE A 358 12.22 -13.81 14.98
CA ILE A 358 10.76 -13.76 14.78
C ILE A 358 10.42 -13.72 13.29
N MET A 359 11.13 -12.90 12.51
CA MET A 359 10.90 -12.81 11.06
C MET A 359 11.27 -14.08 10.32
N ASP A 360 12.32 -14.79 10.74
CA ASP A 360 12.70 -16.09 10.17
C ASP A 360 11.57 -17.12 10.38
N ILE A 361 10.94 -17.16 11.56
CA ILE A 361 9.78 -18.04 11.82
C ILE A 361 8.60 -17.69 10.91
N ILE A 362 8.31 -16.40 10.72
CA ILE A 362 7.19 -15.95 9.87
C ILE A 362 7.46 -16.26 8.39
N ASP A 363 8.69 -16.04 7.93
CA ASP A 363 9.13 -16.32 6.56
C ASP A 363 9.11 -17.82 6.26
N ASP A 364 9.63 -18.64 7.18
CA ASP A 364 9.59 -20.09 7.05
C ASP A 364 8.14 -20.61 7.03
N PHE A 365 7.26 -20.09 7.90
CA PHE A 365 5.84 -20.43 7.84
C PHE A 365 5.22 -20.09 6.48
N ASN A 366 5.41 -18.86 6.00
CA ASN A 366 4.82 -18.38 4.76
C ASN A 366 5.33 -19.15 3.52
N LYS A 367 6.62 -19.53 3.51
CA LYS A 367 7.21 -20.37 2.44
C LYS A 367 6.70 -21.81 2.45
N ASN A 368 6.18 -22.30 3.58
CA ASN A 368 5.62 -23.65 3.68
C ASN A 368 4.09 -23.68 3.55
N HIS A 369 3.40 -22.53 3.66
CA HIS A 369 1.98 -22.43 3.37
C HIS A 369 1.75 -22.40 1.86
N PHE A 370 0.91 -23.31 1.36
CA PHE A 370 0.61 -23.45 -0.07
C PHE A 370 -0.85 -23.17 -0.38
N ASN A 371 -1.09 -22.31 -1.37
CA ASN A 371 -2.40 -22.06 -1.96
C ASN A 371 -2.34 -22.20 -3.49
N LYS A 372 -3.17 -23.10 -4.04
CA LYS A 372 -3.21 -23.43 -5.48
C LYS A 372 -3.55 -22.25 -6.40
N TYR A 373 -4.15 -21.18 -5.86
CA TYR A 373 -4.60 -20.02 -6.62
C TYR A 373 -3.58 -18.87 -6.66
N CYS A 374 -2.40 -19.06 -6.06
CA CYS A 374 -1.28 -18.11 -6.08
C CYS A 374 -0.21 -18.53 -7.09
N GLU A 375 -0.58 -18.94 -8.31
CA GLU A 375 0.35 -19.52 -9.29
C GLU A 375 1.48 -18.57 -9.69
N GLY A 376 1.18 -17.28 -9.86
CA GLY A 376 2.17 -16.26 -10.20
C GLY A 376 3.28 -16.05 -9.16
N THR A 377 3.06 -16.55 -7.94
CA THR A 377 4.02 -16.50 -6.83
C THR A 377 4.36 -17.91 -6.33
N ASN A 378 4.34 -18.89 -7.25
CA ASN A 378 4.69 -20.29 -7.01
C ASN A 378 3.84 -20.99 -5.94
N GLY A 379 2.58 -20.60 -5.80
CA GLY A 379 1.64 -21.18 -4.84
C GLY A 379 1.78 -20.64 -3.42
N HIS A 380 2.50 -19.53 -3.22
CA HIS A 380 2.72 -18.94 -1.90
C HIS A 380 2.17 -17.53 -1.80
N PHE A 381 1.73 -17.15 -0.60
CA PHE A 381 1.45 -15.76 -0.29
C PHE A 381 2.73 -14.93 -0.29
N LEU A 382 2.59 -13.62 -0.48
CA LEU A 382 3.70 -12.68 -0.36
C LEU A 382 3.68 -12.03 1.02
N LEU A 383 4.78 -12.14 1.77
CA LEU A 383 4.93 -11.38 3.01
C LEU A 383 4.86 -9.87 2.72
N HIS A 384 4.12 -9.17 3.58
CA HIS A 384 3.87 -7.73 3.47
C HIS A 384 4.10 -7.00 4.79
N ALA A 385 4.93 -5.96 4.79
CA ALA A 385 5.04 -5.07 5.93
C ALA A 385 3.89 -4.06 5.84
N GLN A 386 2.83 -4.19 6.63
CA GLN A 386 1.67 -3.32 6.49
C GLN A 386 1.95 -1.93 7.12
N VAL A 387 1.42 -0.89 6.49
CA VAL A 387 1.72 0.52 6.81
C VAL A 387 1.09 1.06 8.10
N GLY A 388 0.41 0.24 8.89
CA GLY A 388 -0.48 0.70 9.96
C GLY A 388 -1.79 1.30 9.43
N ILE A 389 -2.77 1.46 10.31
CA ILE A 389 -4.08 2.07 10.02
C ILE A 389 -4.42 3.14 11.06
N ALA A 390 -5.42 3.96 10.75
CA ALA A 390 -5.81 5.08 11.60
C ALA A 390 -6.21 4.70 13.03
N SER A 391 -6.70 3.47 13.24
CA SER A 391 -7.09 2.96 14.56
C SER A 391 -5.93 2.35 15.35
N ASP A 392 -4.74 2.17 14.75
CA ASP A 392 -3.61 1.58 15.47
C ASP A 392 -3.16 2.48 16.62
N VAL A 393 -3.09 1.93 17.82
CA VAL A 393 -2.65 2.63 19.03
C VAL A 393 -1.37 1.97 19.53
N LYS A 394 -0.26 2.71 19.50
CA LYS A 394 1.08 2.19 19.88
C LYS A 394 1.44 0.90 19.11
N VAL A 395 1.22 0.90 17.79
CA VAL A 395 1.63 -0.18 16.91
C VAL A 395 2.44 0.43 15.78
N SER A 396 3.71 0.05 15.67
CA SER A 396 4.61 0.54 14.64
C SER A 396 4.33 -0.15 13.29
N PRO A 397 4.34 0.57 12.16
CA PRO A 397 4.14 -0.03 10.84
C PRO A 397 5.17 -1.11 10.51
N GLY A 398 4.72 -2.30 10.11
CA GLY A 398 5.57 -3.40 9.71
C GLY A 398 6.72 -3.69 10.69
N THR A 399 7.94 -3.46 10.20
CA THR A 399 9.21 -3.61 10.92
C THR A 399 9.93 -2.28 11.16
N ARG A 400 9.23 -1.14 11.02
CA ARG A 400 9.84 0.18 11.22
C ARG A 400 10.21 0.38 12.67
N ILE A 401 11.23 1.21 12.90
CA ILE A 401 11.54 1.73 14.22
C ILE A 401 10.37 2.65 14.64
N PRO A 402 9.91 2.60 15.91
CA PRO A 402 8.84 3.47 16.38
C PRO A 402 9.13 4.94 16.11
N ILE A 403 8.10 5.69 15.70
CA ILE A 403 8.25 7.10 15.37
C ILE A 403 8.64 7.89 16.63
N GLY A 404 9.69 8.71 16.50
CA GLY A 404 10.32 9.45 17.61
C GLY A 404 11.47 8.69 18.27
N GLU A 405 11.62 7.40 17.99
CA GLU A 405 12.72 6.55 18.46
C GLU A 405 13.76 6.28 17.35
N GLU A 406 13.67 6.93 16.19
CA GLU A 406 14.60 6.61 15.11
C GLU A 406 16.06 6.97 15.49
N PRO A 407 17.07 6.18 15.08
CA PRO A 407 18.48 6.48 15.35
C PRO A 407 18.86 7.88 14.88
N THR A 408 19.72 8.57 15.64
CA THR A 408 20.20 9.91 15.28
C THR A 408 21.00 9.88 13.98
N ASN A 409 21.85 8.87 13.80
CA ASN A 409 22.57 8.65 12.54
C ASN A 409 21.65 7.97 11.52
N LEU A 410 21.49 8.59 10.34
CA LEU A 410 20.70 8.04 9.25
C LEU A 410 21.22 6.68 8.76
N LEU A 411 22.54 6.49 8.73
CA LEU A 411 23.15 5.24 8.28
C LEU A 411 22.78 4.07 9.19
N ASP A 412 22.71 4.29 10.50
CA ASP A 412 22.32 3.25 11.45
C ASP A 412 20.84 2.87 11.26
N HIS A 413 19.99 3.85 10.96
CA HIS A 413 18.59 3.58 10.60
C HIS A 413 18.51 2.77 9.30
N LEU A 414 19.21 3.16 8.24
CA LEU A 414 19.23 2.43 6.96
C LEU A 414 19.75 1.00 7.12
N LYS A 415 20.83 0.80 7.90
CA LYS A 415 21.34 -0.54 8.23
C LYS A 415 20.31 -1.39 8.97
N HIS A 416 19.54 -0.78 9.87
CA HIS A 416 18.45 -1.47 10.53
C HIS A 416 17.34 -1.86 9.54
N CYS A 417 16.91 -0.97 8.64
CA CYS A 417 15.94 -1.27 7.58
C CYS A 417 16.40 -2.46 6.72
N ALA A 418 17.67 -2.47 6.32
CA ALA A 418 18.26 -3.52 5.49
C ALA A 418 18.18 -4.93 6.11
N LYS A 419 18.12 -5.05 7.45
CA LYS A 419 17.94 -6.34 8.14
C LYS A 419 16.61 -7.01 7.77
N PHE A 420 15.58 -6.20 7.52
CA PHE A 420 14.21 -6.68 7.39
C PHE A 420 13.64 -6.58 5.97
N HIS A 421 14.15 -5.68 5.12
CA HIS A 421 13.53 -5.42 3.81
C HIS A 421 13.50 -6.62 2.85
N LYS A 422 14.44 -7.54 3.02
CA LYS A 422 14.52 -8.82 2.28
C LYS A 422 13.29 -9.73 2.49
N TYR A 423 12.61 -9.66 3.63
CA TYR A 423 11.49 -10.56 3.92
C TYR A 423 10.21 -10.22 3.15
N PHE A 424 10.07 -9.00 2.63
CA PHE A 424 8.79 -8.47 2.16
C PHE A 424 8.74 -8.23 0.63
N PRO A 425 8.66 -9.28 -0.20
CA PRO A 425 8.62 -9.13 -1.66
C PRO A 425 7.42 -8.31 -2.14
N SER A 426 6.29 -8.36 -1.43
CA SER A 426 5.13 -7.51 -1.73
C SER A 426 5.24 -6.08 -1.19
N GLY A 427 6.31 -5.73 -0.49
CA GLY A 427 6.59 -4.34 -0.13
C GLY A 427 6.83 -4.11 1.36
N THR A 428 7.81 -3.26 1.58
CA THR A 428 8.13 -2.54 2.82
C THR A 428 8.91 -1.31 2.42
N GLY A 429 8.89 -0.27 3.24
CA GLY A 429 9.67 0.92 2.97
C GLY A 429 9.75 1.85 4.15
N ASP A 430 10.64 2.83 4.07
CA ASP A 430 10.85 3.83 5.10
C ASP A 430 10.67 5.25 4.56
N ILE A 431 10.41 6.16 5.49
CA ILE A 431 9.99 7.53 5.23
C ILE A 431 10.94 8.48 5.94
N PHE A 432 11.57 9.37 5.19
CA PHE A 432 12.58 10.30 5.68
C PHE A 432 12.18 11.74 5.34
N PRO A 433 11.61 12.48 6.31
CA PRO A 433 11.48 13.94 6.18
C PRO A 433 12.87 14.56 6.13
N ILE A 434 13.11 15.46 5.18
CA ILE A 434 14.41 16.13 5.00
C ILE A 434 14.32 17.59 5.50
N ASP A 435 15.37 18.06 6.18
CA ASP A 435 15.48 19.45 6.66
C ASP A 435 15.84 20.42 5.53
N LEU A 436 15.22 21.62 5.52
CA LEU A 436 15.40 22.72 4.55
C LEU A 436 16.85 23.11 4.25
N THR A 437 17.77 22.93 5.18
CA THR A 437 19.19 23.20 4.95
C THR A 437 19.86 22.15 4.04
N VAL A 438 19.37 20.92 4.06
CA VAL A 438 19.77 19.80 3.17
C VAL A 438 19.06 19.88 1.80
N HIS A 439 17.94 20.61 1.68
CA HIS A 439 17.21 20.78 0.41
C HIS A 439 18.07 21.33 -0.74
N LYS A 440 19.17 22.03 -0.43
CA LYS A 440 20.06 22.57 -1.45
C LYS A 440 21.04 21.54 -2.04
N ASN A 441 21.02 20.30 -1.56
CA ASN A 441 21.93 19.24 -2.00
C ASN A 441 21.18 17.97 -2.41
N HIS A 442 20.51 18.01 -3.57
CA HIS A 442 19.84 16.84 -4.16
C HIS A 442 20.82 15.67 -4.42
N GLU A 443 22.09 15.95 -4.68
CA GLU A 443 23.12 14.93 -4.89
C GLU A 443 23.35 14.08 -3.63
N TYR A 444 23.28 14.69 -2.44
CA TYR A 444 23.37 13.96 -1.18
C TYR A 444 22.21 12.96 -1.00
N VAL A 445 20.99 13.34 -1.37
CA VAL A 445 19.84 12.43 -1.34
C VAL A 445 20.00 11.31 -2.38
N LEU A 446 20.56 11.62 -3.56
CA LEU A 446 20.88 10.63 -4.57
C LEU A 446 21.91 9.61 -4.08
N ASP A 447 22.96 10.06 -3.38
CA ASP A 447 23.96 9.18 -2.77
C ASP A 447 23.36 8.26 -1.71
N ILE A 448 22.44 8.77 -0.88
CA ILE A 448 21.67 7.96 0.06
C ILE A 448 20.87 6.89 -0.69
N ILE A 449 20.16 7.25 -1.75
CA ILE A 449 19.37 6.31 -2.56
C ILE A 449 20.28 5.23 -3.15
N LYS A 450 21.37 5.62 -3.82
CA LYS A 450 22.34 4.68 -4.42
C LYS A 450 22.92 3.73 -3.37
N GLY A 451 23.34 4.26 -2.23
CA GLY A 451 23.86 3.47 -1.11
C GLY A 451 22.81 2.50 -0.55
N ALA A 452 21.59 2.98 -0.33
CA ALA A 452 20.50 2.17 0.18
C ALA A 452 20.12 1.02 -0.78
N MET A 453 20.03 1.29 -2.08
CA MET A 453 19.74 0.24 -3.07
C MET A 453 20.83 -0.83 -3.10
N LYS A 454 22.10 -0.43 -2.94
CA LYS A 454 23.24 -1.36 -2.83
C LYS A 454 23.16 -2.23 -1.58
N GLU A 455 22.65 -1.69 -0.48
CA GLU A 455 22.40 -2.42 0.77
C GLU A 455 21.04 -3.17 0.77
N ASN A 456 20.44 -3.40 -0.40
CA ASN A 456 19.17 -4.11 -0.58
C ASN A 456 17.98 -3.51 0.21
N ILE A 457 17.99 -2.18 0.38
CA ILE A 457 16.80 -1.48 0.88
C ILE A 457 15.80 -1.39 -0.26
N ARG A 458 14.59 -1.88 -0.01
CA ARG A 458 13.53 -2.05 -1.01
C ARG A 458 12.86 -0.76 -1.48
N TYR A 459 12.50 0.13 -0.58
CA TYR A 459 11.66 1.29 -0.89
C TYR A 459 11.94 2.47 0.05
N LEU A 460 12.12 3.64 -0.51
CA LEU A 460 12.44 4.87 0.22
C LEU A 460 11.51 6.01 -0.20
N SER A 461 11.12 6.83 0.75
CA SER A 461 10.35 8.05 0.48
C SER A 461 10.99 9.25 1.17
N PHE A 462 11.08 10.34 0.43
CA PHE A 462 11.63 11.61 0.91
C PHE A 462 10.60 12.72 0.67
N TYR A 463 10.53 13.67 1.58
CA TYR A 463 9.72 14.88 1.41
C TYR A 463 10.28 16.00 2.29
N SER A 464 10.00 17.26 1.94
CA SER A 464 10.36 18.35 2.85
C SER A 464 9.57 18.27 4.14
N SER A 465 10.24 18.53 5.27
CA SER A 465 9.55 18.72 6.54
C SER A 465 8.47 19.82 6.52
N ASP A 466 8.60 20.83 5.64
CA ASP A 466 7.64 21.95 5.51
C ASP A 466 6.56 21.74 4.42
N SER A 467 6.62 20.65 3.65
CA SER A 467 5.65 20.39 2.59
C SER A 467 4.24 20.20 3.15
N ASP A 468 3.25 20.76 2.45
CA ASP A 468 1.84 20.56 2.75
C ASP A 468 1.43 19.12 2.44
N VAL A 469 1.94 18.52 1.36
CA VAL A 469 1.73 17.11 1.05
C VAL A 469 2.70 16.27 1.87
N ILE A 470 2.16 15.42 2.74
CA ILE A 470 2.97 14.54 3.58
C ILE A 470 2.64 13.08 3.36
N ARG A 471 3.66 12.25 3.52
CA ARG A 471 3.49 10.80 3.52
C ARG A 471 3.14 10.31 4.92
N ILE A 472 1.93 9.78 5.08
CA ILE A 472 1.43 9.33 6.38
C ILE A 472 2.13 8.05 6.78
N THR A 473 1.90 6.93 6.08
CA THR A 473 2.60 5.67 6.33
C THR A 473 2.80 4.83 5.07
N GLY A 474 1.87 4.95 4.12
CA GLY A 474 1.94 4.43 2.76
C GLY A 474 1.29 5.32 1.70
N TYR A 475 0.48 6.29 2.13
CA TYR A 475 -0.33 7.16 1.28
C TYR A 475 -0.07 8.64 1.60
N LEU A 476 -0.63 9.54 0.79
CA LEU A 476 -0.38 10.97 0.85
C LEU A 476 -1.61 11.73 1.35
N VAL A 477 -1.40 12.73 2.19
CA VAL A 477 -2.45 13.65 2.66
C VAL A 477 -1.88 15.06 2.73
N LYS A 478 -2.74 16.07 2.54
CA LYS A 478 -2.38 17.46 2.76
C LYS A 478 -2.60 17.84 4.23
N ARG A 479 -1.61 18.49 4.87
CA ARG A 479 -1.73 19.00 6.25
C ARG A 479 -2.91 19.97 6.35
N SER A 480 -3.04 20.85 5.36
CA SER A 480 -4.15 21.80 5.25
C SER A 480 -5.54 21.13 5.19
N GLU A 481 -5.67 19.96 4.58
CA GLU A 481 -6.92 19.20 4.55
C GLU A 481 -7.21 18.52 5.90
N ILE A 482 -6.18 18.01 6.61
CA ILE A 482 -6.35 17.51 7.99
C ILE A 482 -6.87 18.64 8.89
N GLU A 483 -6.31 19.84 8.79
CA GLU A 483 -6.74 20.99 9.59
C GLU A 483 -8.18 21.43 9.30
N LYS A 484 -8.64 21.33 8.04
CA LYS A 484 -10.05 21.58 7.68
C LYS A 484 -10.97 20.54 8.31
N LEU A 485 -10.60 19.26 8.20
CA LEU A 485 -11.38 18.17 8.78
C LEU A 485 -11.48 18.30 10.32
N GLU A 486 -10.39 18.68 10.99
CA GLU A 486 -10.36 18.95 12.44
C GLU A 486 -11.29 20.11 12.84
N LYS A 487 -11.57 21.05 11.94
CA LYS A 487 -12.54 22.15 12.13
C LYS A 487 -14.00 21.73 11.85
N GLY A 488 -14.23 20.48 11.45
CA GLY A 488 -15.55 19.97 11.07
C GLY A 488 -15.97 20.33 9.65
N GLU A 489 -15.05 20.81 8.80
CA GLU A 489 -15.30 21.06 7.39
C GLU A 489 -15.19 19.74 6.59
N SER A 490 -16.03 19.58 5.56
CA SER A 490 -15.90 18.44 4.64
C SER A 490 -14.64 18.57 3.79
N VAL A 491 -13.96 17.45 3.59
CA VAL A 491 -12.77 17.32 2.74
C VAL A 491 -13.05 16.37 1.59
N LEU A 492 -12.35 16.58 0.48
CA LEU A 492 -12.60 15.83 -0.76
C LEU A 492 -12.08 14.39 -0.68
N GLN A 493 -10.86 14.21 -0.18
CA GLN A 493 -10.13 12.93 -0.17
C GLN A 493 -10.50 12.10 1.07
N ASP A 494 -10.90 10.84 0.87
CA ASP A 494 -11.31 9.91 1.94
C ASP A 494 -10.15 9.62 2.90
N THR A 495 -8.93 9.57 2.35
CA THR A 495 -7.71 9.28 3.10
C THR A 495 -7.32 10.38 4.08
N THR A 496 -7.91 11.58 3.99
CA THR A 496 -7.67 12.66 4.97
C THR A 496 -8.12 12.25 6.37
N ALA A 497 -9.26 11.57 6.50
CA ALA A 497 -9.74 11.05 7.78
C ALA A 497 -8.76 10.02 8.37
N LEU A 498 -8.19 9.16 7.50
CA LEU A 498 -7.16 8.21 7.91
C LEU A 498 -5.90 8.94 8.38
N GLY A 499 -5.46 9.97 7.65
CA GLY A 499 -4.31 10.81 8.00
C GLY A 499 -4.47 11.51 9.35
N MET A 500 -5.66 12.03 9.64
CA MET A 500 -6.00 12.63 10.94
C MET A 500 -5.91 11.59 12.07
N GLY A 501 -6.47 10.39 11.89
CA GLY A 501 -6.33 9.32 12.88
C GLY A 501 -4.88 8.91 13.11
N ALA A 502 -4.09 8.78 12.04
CA ALA A 502 -2.65 8.49 12.14
C ALA A 502 -1.85 9.62 12.83
N LYS A 503 -2.26 10.89 12.65
CA LYS A 503 -1.70 12.04 13.40
C LYS A 503 -1.93 11.90 14.89
N HIS A 504 -3.16 11.57 15.30
CA HIS A 504 -3.51 11.48 16.72
C HIS A 504 -2.97 10.22 17.40
N ASN A 505 -2.99 9.09 16.71
CA ASN A 505 -2.70 7.79 17.33
C ASN A 505 -1.28 7.28 17.05
N GLY A 506 -0.71 7.64 15.88
CA GLY A 506 0.53 7.07 15.36
C GLY A 506 1.72 8.03 15.33
N LYS A 507 1.58 9.25 15.88
CA LYS A 507 2.67 10.26 15.98
C LYS A 507 3.36 10.60 14.65
N ILE A 508 2.68 10.46 13.51
CA ILE A 508 3.30 10.60 12.18
C ILE A 508 3.96 11.95 11.89
N LEU A 509 3.65 13.00 12.68
CA LEU A 509 4.29 14.31 12.61
C LEU A 509 5.55 14.45 13.49
N GLU A 510 5.85 13.48 14.34
CA GLU A 510 7.00 13.47 15.27
C GLU A 510 8.22 12.73 14.68
N ARG A 511 8.18 12.33 13.41
CA ARG A 511 9.30 11.66 12.73
C ARG A 511 10.57 12.50 12.80
N LYS A 512 11.69 11.82 13.03
CA LYS A 512 13.01 12.46 13.02
C LYS A 512 13.33 13.01 11.63
N VAL A 513 13.49 14.33 11.54
CA VAL A 513 13.95 15.05 10.34
C VAL A 513 15.44 14.74 10.09
N ARG A 514 15.81 14.54 8.83
CA ARG A 514 17.14 14.09 8.39
C ARG A 514 17.97 15.16 7.70
#